data_AF-A0A6G7VDW8-F1
#
_entry.id   AF-A0A6G7VDW8-F1
#
_cell.length_a   1.000
_cell.length_b   1.000
_cell.length_c   1.000
_cell.angle_alpha   90.00
_cell.angle_beta   90.00
_cell.angle_gamma   90.00
#
_symmetry.space_group_name_H-M   'P 1'
#
loop_
_entity.id
_entity.type
_entity.pdbx_description
1 polymer ?
#
loop_
_entity_poly.entity_id
_entity_poly.type
_entity_poly.pdbx_seq_one_letter_code
_entity_poly.pdbx_strand_id
1 'polypeptide(L)'
;MASLYLEAGAKSTNLSSALASAEQIQRYAAQRRFDWEDVGAVLAKIEEEISECRAVLSEDASQQARLHELGDLLFSCVNLAQHLDVDPELALEAANRRFAEVERKLRAQGLQPGPETRALMEVYWDQVKAGESL
;
A
#
# COMPACT_ATOMS: atom_id res chain seq x y z
N MET A 1 21.26 -21.14 -20.75
CA MET A 1 19.84 -21.10 -20.32
C MET A 1 19.55 -19.80 -19.59
N ALA A 2 19.65 -18.66 -20.30
CA ALA A 2 19.35 -17.31 -19.79
C ALA A 2 19.00 -16.36 -20.97
N SER A 3 18.29 -16.88 -21.98
CA SER A 3 18.06 -16.18 -23.25
C SER A 3 16.71 -16.53 -23.88
N LEU A 4 15.63 -16.46 -23.09
CA LEU A 4 14.26 -16.67 -23.58
C LEU A 4 13.22 -15.67 -23.03
N TYR A 5 13.65 -14.59 -22.37
CA TYR A 5 12.73 -13.54 -21.86
C TYR A 5 12.68 -12.27 -22.72
N LEU A 6 13.35 -12.22 -23.88
CA LEU A 6 13.55 -10.97 -24.64
C LEU A 6 12.80 -10.86 -25.98
N GLU A 7 12.00 -11.85 -26.41
CA GLU A 7 11.38 -11.83 -27.76
C GLU A 7 9.86 -11.93 -27.81
N ALA A 8 9.14 -11.54 -26.76
CA ALA A 8 7.69 -11.35 -26.85
C ALA A 8 7.28 -10.03 -26.20
N GLY A 9 7.34 -8.92 -26.96
CA GLY A 9 6.72 -7.67 -26.51
C GLY A 9 7.27 -6.36 -27.08
N ALA A 10 7.65 -6.28 -28.34
CA ALA A 10 7.90 -4.98 -28.97
C ALA A 10 6.56 -4.26 -29.23
N LYS A 11 6.11 -3.48 -28.23
CA LYS A 11 5.24 -2.26 -28.25
C LYS A 11 4.19 -2.23 -27.12
N SER A 12 4.65 -2.01 -25.91
CA SER A 12 4.04 -1.04 -25.00
C SER A 12 5.12 -0.65 -24.00
N THR A 13 5.32 0.64 -23.77
CA THR A 13 6.29 1.16 -22.80
C THR A 13 5.81 0.79 -21.39
N ASN A 14 6.04 -0.44 -20.96
CA ASN A 14 5.55 -0.96 -19.69
C ASN A 14 6.55 -0.58 -18.58
N LEU A 15 6.53 0.70 -18.19
CA LEU A 15 7.00 1.08 -16.86
C LEU A 15 5.89 0.66 -15.89
N SER A 16 5.87 -0.61 -15.49
CA SER A 16 5.00 -1.05 -14.41
C SER A 16 5.33 -0.27 -13.14
N SER A 17 4.31 0.19 -12.42
CA SER A 17 4.52 0.83 -11.11
C SER A 17 5.29 -0.13 -10.18
N ALA A 18 5.96 0.41 -9.16
CA ALA A 18 6.59 -0.43 -8.14
C ALA A 18 5.56 -1.34 -7.45
N LEU A 19 4.31 -0.88 -7.32
CA LEU A 19 3.20 -1.66 -6.77
C LEU A 19 2.82 -2.86 -7.66
N ALA A 20 2.66 -2.63 -8.97
CA ALA A 20 2.41 -3.71 -9.93
C ALA A 20 3.57 -4.72 -9.99
N SER A 21 4.80 -4.24 -9.83
CA SER A 21 5.99 -5.10 -9.78
C SER A 21 6.01 -5.97 -8.51
N ALA A 22 5.69 -5.39 -7.36
CA ALA A 22 5.55 -6.12 -6.10
C ALA A 22 4.45 -7.18 -6.19
N GLU A 23 3.28 -6.83 -6.72
CA GLU A 23 2.17 -7.76 -6.90
C GLU A 23 2.56 -8.96 -7.79
N GLN A 24 3.29 -8.71 -8.88
CA GLN A 24 3.79 -9.77 -9.77
C GLN A 24 4.80 -10.69 -9.06
N ILE A 25 5.70 -10.13 -8.26
CA ILE A 25 6.67 -10.90 -7.47
C ILE A 25 5.94 -11.83 -6.49
N GLN A 26 4.94 -11.30 -5.78
CA GLN A 26 4.17 -12.05 -4.79
C GLN A 26 3.36 -13.19 -5.45
N ARG A 27 2.71 -12.93 -6.59
CA ARG A 27 2.06 -13.97 -7.41
C ARG A 27 3.03 -15.07 -7.83
N TYR A 28 4.24 -14.72 -8.22
CA TYR A 28 5.25 -15.68 -8.64
C TYR A 28 5.79 -16.53 -7.47
N ALA A 29 5.91 -15.95 -6.28
CA ALA A 29 6.30 -16.65 -5.05
C ALA A 29 5.24 -17.68 -4.61
N ALA A 30 3.96 -17.29 -4.63
CA ALA A 30 2.81 -18.15 -4.37
C ALA A 30 2.78 -19.40 -5.27
N GLN A 31 2.99 -19.23 -6.57
CA GLN A 31 3.02 -20.35 -7.54
C GLN A 31 4.11 -21.38 -7.26
N ARG A 32 5.18 -21.00 -6.54
CA ARG A 32 6.30 -21.88 -6.20
C ARG A 32 6.19 -22.49 -4.82
N ARG A 33 5.06 -22.30 -4.12
CA ARG A 33 4.88 -22.66 -2.71
C ARG A 33 5.96 -22.03 -1.81
N PHE A 34 6.51 -20.90 -2.23
CA PHE A 34 7.39 -20.07 -1.42
C PHE A 34 6.56 -18.91 -0.89
N ASP A 35 5.47 -19.24 -0.21
CA ASP A 35 4.48 -18.29 0.28
C ASP A 35 4.05 -18.71 1.69
N TRP A 36 3.51 -17.75 2.41
CA TRP A 36 3.07 -17.91 3.78
C TRP A 36 1.90 -18.89 3.86
N GLU A 37 1.86 -19.69 4.93
CA GLU A 37 0.89 -20.78 5.05
C GLU A 37 -0.56 -20.27 5.14
N ASP A 38 -0.77 -19.10 5.76
CA ASP A 38 -2.05 -18.43 5.89
C ASP A 38 -1.92 -16.91 6.11
N VAL A 39 -3.06 -16.22 6.12
CA VAL A 39 -3.19 -14.78 6.40
C VAL A 39 -2.58 -14.39 7.76
N GLY A 40 -2.63 -15.27 8.76
CA GLY A 40 -2.07 -15.02 10.08
C GLY A 40 -0.56 -14.88 10.05
N ALA A 41 0.12 -15.72 9.28
CA ALA A 41 1.57 -15.63 9.07
C ALA A 41 1.95 -14.33 8.34
N VAL A 42 1.15 -13.88 7.37
CA VAL A 42 1.36 -12.58 6.69
C VAL A 42 1.17 -11.40 7.66
N LEU A 43 0.16 -11.45 8.52
CA LEU A 43 -0.07 -10.41 9.53
C LEU A 43 1.08 -10.35 10.54
N ALA A 44 1.58 -11.52 11.00
CA ALA A 44 2.74 -11.58 11.86
C ALA A 44 3.99 -10.96 11.20
N LYS A 45 4.17 -11.17 9.88
CA LYS A 45 5.24 -10.51 9.13
C LYS A 45 5.06 -9.00 9.09
N ILE A 46 3.85 -8.49 8.84
CA ILE A 46 3.57 -7.05 8.89
C ILE A 46 3.89 -6.45 10.26
N GLU A 47 3.60 -7.16 11.36
CA GLU A 47 3.94 -6.72 12.71
C GLU A 47 5.47 -6.66 12.96
N GLU A 48 6.22 -7.60 12.39
CA GLU A 48 7.69 -7.58 12.35
C GLU A 48 8.20 -6.34 11.61
N GLU A 49 7.74 -6.11 10.37
CA GLU A 49 8.14 -4.96 9.55
C GLU A 49 7.79 -3.61 10.18
N ILE A 50 6.65 -3.53 10.90
CA ILE A 50 6.28 -2.34 11.70
C ILE A 50 7.32 -2.12 12.81
N SER A 51 7.79 -3.19 13.43
CA SER A 51 8.79 -3.12 14.50
C SER A 51 10.16 -2.67 13.97
N GLU A 52 10.55 -3.15 12.79
CA GLU A 52 11.78 -2.71 12.10
C GLU A 52 11.67 -1.24 11.65
N CYS A 53 10.53 -0.85 11.08
CA CYS A 53 10.21 0.56 10.78
C CYS A 53 10.33 1.45 12.03
N ARG A 54 9.89 1.00 13.21
CA ARG A 54 10.03 1.76 14.46
C ARG A 54 11.49 1.97 14.85
N ALA A 55 12.35 0.98 14.62
CA ALA A 55 13.77 1.07 14.95
C ALA A 55 14.50 2.17 14.13
N VAL A 56 14.00 2.48 12.93
CA VAL A 56 14.56 3.51 12.04
C VAL A 56 13.88 4.88 12.14
N LEU A 57 13.03 5.11 13.15
CA LEU A 57 12.41 6.43 13.37
C LEU A 57 13.36 7.45 14.02
N SER A 58 14.38 7.01 14.75
CA SER A 58 15.35 7.89 15.43
C SER A 58 16.06 8.83 14.46
N GLU A 59 16.41 10.05 14.87
CA GLU A 59 17.09 11.03 13.99
C GLU A 59 18.43 10.52 13.45
N ASP A 60 19.09 9.60 14.17
CA ASP A 60 20.36 8.99 13.80
C ASP A 60 20.24 7.94 12.68
N ALA A 61 19.03 7.46 12.39
CA ALA A 61 18.82 6.48 11.33
C ALA A 61 19.00 7.11 9.94
N SER A 62 19.85 6.49 9.12
CA SER A 62 20.09 6.93 7.75
C SER A 62 18.82 6.91 6.89
N GLN A 63 18.73 7.81 5.91
CA GLN A 63 17.62 7.79 4.94
C GLN A 63 17.55 6.48 4.16
N GLN A 64 18.69 5.81 3.92
CA GLN A 64 18.72 4.51 3.26
C GLN A 64 18.04 3.43 4.11
N ALA A 65 18.31 3.40 5.42
CA ALA A 65 17.67 2.45 6.32
C ALA A 65 16.15 2.68 6.35
N ARG A 66 15.70 3.93 6.47
CA ARG A 66 14.27 4.28 6.40
C ARG A 66 13.62 3.83 5.09
N LEU A 67 14.32 3.99 3.97
CA LEU A 67 13.84 3.56 2.66
C LEU A 67 13.66 2.04 2.59
N HIS A 68 14.60 1.27 3.14
CA HIS A 68 14.52 -0.19 3.18
C HIS A 68 13.33 -0.66 4.02
N GLU A 69 13.27 -0.30 5.30
CA GLU A 69 12.22 -0.82 6.19
C GLU A 69 10.81 -0.39 5.73
N LEU A 70 10.68 0.85 5.23
CA LEU A 70 9.40 1.29 4.67
C LEU A 70 9.03 0.51 3.40
N GLY A 71 10.02 0.17 2.57
CA GLY A 71 9.85 -0.66 1.39
C GLY A 71 9.34 -2.06 1.74
N ASP A 72 9.94 -2.69 2.76
CA ASP A 72 9.59 -4.04 3.19
C ASP A 72 8.20 -4.10 3.85
N LEU A 73 7.83 -3.06 4.61
CA LEU A 73 6.45 -2.90 5.11
C LEU A 73 5.43 -2.75 3.97
N LEU A 74 5.71 -1.92 2.96
CA LEU A 74 4.82 -1.76 1.80
C LEU A 74 4.71 -3.07 1.00
N PHE A 75 5.83 -3.79 0.82
CA PHE A 75 5.87 -5.07 0.15
C PHE A 75 5.05 -6.15 0.88
N SER A 76 5.10 -6.15 2.22
CA SER A 76 4.28 -7.03 3.06
C SER A 76 2.79 -6.69 2.98
N CYS A 77 2.43 -5.40 2.90
CA CYS A 77 1.04 -4.99 2.65
C CYS A 77 0.51 -5.51 1.30
N VAL A 78 1.34 -5.55 0.26
CA VAL A 78 0.96 -6.12 -1.05
C VAL A 78 0.73 -7.63 -0.96
N ASN A 79 1.54 -8.35 -0.18
CA ASN A 79 1.32 -9.78 0.07
C ASN A 79 -0.02 -10.02 0.79
N LEU A 80 -0.35 -9.21 1.79
CA LEU A 80 -1.65 -9.30 2.46
C LEU A 80 -2.81 -9.08 1.50
N ALA A 81 -2.71 -8.09 0.60
CA ALA A 81 -3.74 -7.85 -0.41
C ALA A 81 -3.96 -9.11 -1.28
N GLN A 82 -2.88 -9.77 -1.71
CA GLN A 82 -2.99 -11.02 -2.46
C GLN A 82 -3.66 -12.15 -1.66
N HIS A 83 -3.29 -12.33 -0.38
CA HIS A 83 -3.90 -13.35 0.49
C HIS A 83 -5.38 -13.10 0.77
N LEU A 84 -5.83 -11.85 0.67
CA LEU A 84 -7.23 -11.44 0.79
C LEU A 84 -7.99 -11.41 -0.54
N ASP A 85 -7.36 -11.79 -1.66
CA ASP A 85 -7.91 -11.66 -3.02
C ASP A 85 -8.34 -10.22 -3.37
N VAL A 86 -7.54 -9.25 -2.92
CA VAL A 86 -7.74 -7.81 -3.14
C VAL A 86 -6.66 -7.29 -4.08
N ASP A 87 -7.06 -6.52 -5.09
CA ASP A 87 -6.14 -5.75 -5.92
C ASP A 87 -5.57 -4.56 -5.11
N PRO A 88 -4.25 -4.52 -4.87
CA PRO A 88 -3.64 -3.49 -4.04
C PRO A 88 -3.71 -2.09 -4.65
N GLU A 89 -3.71 -1.96 -5.98
CA GLU A 89 -3.84 -0.68 -6.68
C GLU A 89 -5.26 -0.13 -6.47
N LEU A 90 -6.29 -0.97 -6.66
CA LEU A 90 -7.68 -0.57 -6.42
C LEU A 90 -7.95 -0.25 -4.94
N ALA A 91 -7.33 -1.00 -4.02
CA ALA A 91 -7.44 -0.74 -2.59
C ALA A 91 -6.86 0.63 -2.21
N LEU A 92 -5.70 0.98 -2.75
CA LEU A 92 -5.06 2.27 -2.54
C LEU A 92 -5.85 3.40 -3.23
N GLU A 93 -6.35 3.18 -4.43
CA GLU A 93 -7.21 4.14 -5.14
C GLU A 93 -8.47 4.46 -4.32
N ALA A 94 -9.13 3.45 -3.74
CA ALA A 94 -10.28 3.64 -2.86
C ALA A 94 -9.90 4.45 -1.61
N ALA A 95 -8.75 4.19 -0.99
CA ALA A 95 -8.25 5.02 0.10
C ALA A 95 -8.04 6.49 -0.30
N ASN A 96 -7.45 6.73 -1.48
CA ASN A 96 -7.22 8.08 -1.99
C ASN A 96 -8.54 8.83 -2.27
N ARG A 97 -9.53 8.15 -2.87
CA ARG A 97 -10.86 8.74 -3.12
C ARG A 97 -11.56 9.17 -1.84
N ARG A 98 -11.46 8.38 -0.76
CA ARG A 98 -12.02 8.75 0.55
C ARG A 98 -11.41 10.05 1.07
N PHE A 99 -10.10 10.19 0.99
CA PHE A 99 -9.41 11.41 1.42
C PHE A 99 -9.83 12.63 0.59
N ALA A 100 -9.89 12.48 -0.73
CA ALA A 100 -10.35 13.55 -1.63
C ALA A 100 -11.79 13.99 -1.33
N GLU A 101 -12.67 13.05 -0.97
CA GLU A 101 -14.05 13.34 -0.59
C GLU A 101 -14.14 14.08 0.77
N VAL A 102 -13.31 13.71 1.75
CA VAL A 102 -13.18 14.47 3.01
C VAL A 102 -12.77 15.92 2.74
N GLU A 103 -11.76 16.14 1.90
CA GLU A 103 -11.38 17.51 1.53
C GLU A 103 -12.49 18.25 0.79
N ARG A 104 -13.23 17.57 -0.09
CA ARG A 104 -14.37 18.16 -0.81
C ARG A 104 -15.45 18.64 0.14
N LYS A 105 -15.80 17.84 1.15
CA LYS A 105 -16.76 18.21 2.21
C LYS A 105 -16.29 19.43 3.00
N LEU A 106 -15.00 19.50 3.31
CA LEU A 106 -14.40 20.63 4.00
C LEU A 106 -14.45 21.92 3.16
N ARG A 107 -14.03 21.83 1.90
CA ARG A 107 -14.06 22.94 0.94
C ARG A 107 -15.48 23.45 0.67
N ALA A 108 -16.49 22.57 0.70
CA ALA A 108 -17.89 22.96 0.56
C ALA A 108 -18.38 23.90 1.69
N GLN A 109 -17.69 23.93 2.82
CA GLN A 109 -17.95 24.87 3.92
C GLN A 109 -17.04 26.11 3.90
N GLY A 110 -16.25 26.29 2.84
CA GLY A 110 -15.26 27.38 2.74
C GLY A 110 -14.04 27.16 3.64
N LEU A 111 -13.82 25.95 4.15
CA LEU A 111 -12.70 25.60 5.02
C LEU A 111 -11.57 24.92 4.23
N GLN A 112 -10.35 24.94 4.79
CA GLN A 112 -9.17 24.28 4.22
C GLN A 112 -8.61 23.21 5.17
N PRO A 113 -7.94 22.15 4.66
CA PRO A 113 -7.28 21.16 5.49
C PRO A 113 -6.17 21.81 6.32
N GLY A 114 -6.20 21.58 7.64
CA GLY A 114 -5.26 22.17 8.57
C GLY A 114 -5.42 21.61 9.98
N PRO A 115 -4.47 21.88 10.89
CA PRO A 115 -4.56 21.46 12.29
C PRO A 115 -5.88 21.87 12.97
N GLU A 116 -6.39 23.05 12.63
CA GLU A 116 -7.64 23.61 13.15
C GLU A 116 -8.90 22.91 12.63
N THR A 117 -8.84 22.30 11.45
CA THR A 117 -9.96 21.55 10.86
C THR A 117 -9.84 20.04 11.04
N ARG A 118 -8.74 19.55 11.65
CA ARG A 118 -8.46 18.12 11.82
C ARG A 118 -9.61 17.34 12.46
N ALA A 119 -10.19 17.84 13.55
CA ALA A 119 -11.31 17.17 14.23
C ALA A 119 -12.54 17.04 13.31
N LEU A 120 -12.79 18.04 12.47
CA LEU A 120 -13.87 18.00 11.47
C LEU A 120 -13.54 17.05 10.32
N MET A 121 -12.27 16.98 9.90
CA MET A 121 -11.81 16.02 8.89
C MET A 121 -11.99 14.57 9.37
N GLU A 122 -11.74 14.28 10.65
CA GLU A 122 -12.01 12.97 11.26
C GLU A 122 -13.51 12.63 11.22
N VAL A 123 -14.39 13.58 11.54
CA VAL A 123 -15.85 13.40 11.41
C VAL A 123 -16.26 13.12 9.96
N TYR A 124 -15.72 13.85 8.99
CA TYR A 124 -16.01 13.58 7.58
C TYR A 124 -15.45 12.25 7.11
N TRP A 125 -14.30 11.84 7.61
CA TRP A 125 -13.70 10.56 7.28
C TRP A 125 -14.62 9.39 7.66
N ASP A 126 -15.16 9.42 8.88
CA ASP A 126 -16.11 8.41 9.34
C ASP A 126 -17.41 8.42 8.52
N GLN A 127 -17.92 9.61 8.18
CA GLN A 127 -19.10 9.74 7.31
C GLN A 127 -18.87 9.19 5.90
N VAL A 128 -17.70 9.47 5.31
CA VAL A 128 -17.35 8.98 3.97
C VAL A 128 -17.24 7.46 3.99
N LYS A 129 -16.56 6.90 4.98
CA LYS A 129 -16.47 5.43 5.16
C LYS A 129 -17.84 4.79 5.35
N ALA A 130 -18.74 5.39 6.13
CA ALA A 130 -20.08 4.85 6.34
C ALA A 130 -20.97 4.91 5.08
N GLY A 131 -20.67 5.80 4.13
CA GLY A 131 -21.38 5.93 2.86
C GLY A 131 -20.93 4.93 1.78
N GLU A 132 -19.75 4.32 1.94
CA GLU A 132 -19.29 3.21 1.10
C GLU A 132 -20.08 1.97 1.51
N SER A 133 -21.14 1.64 0.74
CA SER A 133 -21.83 0.36 0.92
C SER A 133 -20.87 -0.78 0.53
N LEU A 134 -20.69 -1.72 1.45
CA LEU A 134 -19.96 -2.98 1.25
C LEU A 134 -20.57 -3.82 0.12
#